data_AF-D5JG71-F1
#
_entry.id   AF-D5JG71-F1
#
_cell.length_a   1.000
_cell.length_b   1.000
_cell.length_c   1.000
_cell.angle_alpha   90.00
_cell.angle_beta   90.00
_cell.angle_gamma   90.00
#
_symmetry.space_group_name_H-M   'P 1'
#
loop_
_entity.id
_entity.type
_entity.pdbx_description
1 polymer ?
#
loop_
_entity_poly.entity_id
_entity_poly.type
_entity_poly.pdbx_seq_one_letter_code
_entity_poly.pdbx_strand_id
1 'polypeptide(L)'
;MLLVPLNKNVPGHVDWEFIDLVIKSYNTVENVCRLETRRKPNGMFDFNELDYQNAVVMPSYRNFDHRQYYYVADICWDMRPTTDFPGEHFATFAEYYTKKYGAKITNYQQPLLDADFSVMRLNLTIPRHVNFKGVPLPVPSAAKKKFFRESNSQKQFLIPELCFIHPFPATFWHKAASMPTIMHRVNQLLLAEELRSQIAYDVGLGLLNFPTENEKLIMDYNLSGGLRSEEEMNRNTSCIIGSYLNETKIIEEHDLQPNSVITSDLPRSDTDF
;
A
#
# COMPACT_ATOMS: atom_id res chain seq x y z
N MET A 1 -17.20 -3.88 3.57
CA MET A 1 -16.07 -4.42 2.79
C MET A 1 -14.97 -4.84 3.75
N LEU A 2 -14.58 -6.12 3.73
CA LEU A 2 -13.47 -6.62 4.54
C LEU A 2 -12.23 -6.76 3.64
N LEU A 3 -11.08 -6.35 4.15
CA LEU A 3 -9.79 -6.53 3.49
C LEU A 3 -9.12 -7.75 4.11
N VAL A 4 -8.63 -8.64 3.26
CA VAL A 4 -8.06 -9.91 3.71
C VAL A 4 -6.74 -10.16 2.97
N PRO A 5 -5.67 -10.57 3.67
CA PRO A 5 -4.43 -10.97 3.01
C PRO A 5 -4.64 -12.20 2.12
N LEU A 6 -4.04 -12.16 0.94
CA LEU A 6 -4.08 -13.25 -0.03
C LEU A 6 -2.76 -14.02 -0.03
N ASN A 7 -2.85 -15.33 -0.23
CA ASN A 7 -1.71 -16.20 -0.35
C ASN A 7 -0.98 -15.95 -1.68
N LYS A 8 0.36 -15.91 -1.65
CA LYS A 8 1.19 -15.72 -2.84
C LYS A 8 1.23 -16.99 -3.73
N ASN A 9 1.11 -18.16 -3.12
CA ASN A 9 1.29 -19.44 -3.81
C ASN A 9 0.03 -19.89 -4.54
N VAL A 10 -1.14 -19.53 -4.03
CA VAL A 10 -2.43 -19.90 -4.62
C VAL A 10 -3.23 -18.62 -4.87
N PRO A 11 -3.42 -18.20 -6.14
CA PRO A 11 -4.11 -16.97 -6.45
C PRO A 11 -5.57 -17.03 -5.97
N GLY A 12 -6.05 -15.94 -5.36
CA GLY A 12 -7.43 -15.82 -4.90
C GLY A 12 -7.75 -16.50 -3.57
N HIS A 13 -6.81 -17.23 -2.97
CA HIS A 13 -7.01 -17.83 -1.65
C HIS A 13 -6.57 -16.91 -0.52
N VAL A 14 -7.37 -16.87 0.54
CA VAL A 14 -7.06 -16.14 1.78
C VAL A 14 -5.95 -16.84 2.54
N ASP A 15 -5.01 -16.04 3.04
CA ASP A 15 -3.92 -16.51 3.90
C ASP A 15 -4.38 -16.60 5.37
N TRP A 16 -5.13 -17.66 5.69
CA TRP A 16 -5.63 -17.92 7.04
C TRP A 16 -4.51 -18.23 8.03
N GLU A 17 -3.45 -18.92 7.58
CA GLU A 17 -2.31 -19.26 8.42
C GLU A 17 -1.57 -18.01 8.90
N PHE A 18 -1.37 -17.03 8.00
CA PHE A 18 -0.84 -15.74 8.38
C PHE A 18 -1.75 -15.02 9.37
N ILE A 19 -3.07 -15.00 9.16
CA ILE A 19 -4.02 -14.36 10.08
C ILE A 19 -3.93 -15.00 11.48
N ASP A 20 -3.87 -16.33 11.57
CA ASP A 20 -3.74 -17.04 12.85
C ASP A 20 -2.41 -16.71 13.55
N LEU A 21 -1.31 -16.62 12.79
CA LEU A 21 0.00 -16.20 13.31
C LEU A 21 -0.08 -14.77 13.86
N VAL A 22 -0.75 -13.87 13.14
CA VAL A 22 -0.97 -12.49 13.56
C VAL A 22 -1.81 -12.41 14.82
N ILE A 23 -2.89 -13.18 14.94
CA ILE A 23 -3.74 -13.19 16.13
C ILE A 23 -2.97 -13.73 17.33
N LYS A 24 -2.24 -14.85 17.16
CA LYS A 24 -1.39 -15.42 18.21
C LYS A 24 -0.33 -14.42 18.66
N SER A 25 0.35 -13.79 17.71
CA SER A 25 1.35 -12.77 18.04
C SER A 25 0.72 -11.55 18.68
N TYR A 26 -0.46 -11.07 18.26
CA TYR A 26 -1.14 -9.91 18.86
C TYR A 26 -1.57 -10.13 20.31
N ASN A 27 -2.13 -11.29 20.62
CA ASN A 27 -2.44 -11.68 22.00
C ASN A 27 -1.16 -11.81 22.85
N THR A 28 -0.05 -12.12 22.20
CA THR A 28 1.27 -12.03 22.82
C THR A 28 1.77 -10.59 22.86
N VAL A 29 1.33 -9.68 21.97
CA VAL A 29 1.78 -8.28 21.85
C VAL A 29 1.31 -7.38 22.98
N GLU A 30 0.12 -7.59 23.55
CA GLU A 30 -0.21 -6.98 24.85
C GLU A 30 0.74 -7.45 25.97
N ASN A 31 1.35 -8.63 25.82
CA ASN A 31 2.45 -9.13 26.66
C ASN A 31 3.87 -8.77 26.13
N VAL A 32 4.02 -8.14 24.95
CA VAL A 32 5.31 -7.87 24.23
C VAL A 32 6.12 -6.72 24.80
N CYS A 33 5.62 -5.98 25.80
CA CYS A 33 6.55 -5.24 26.64
C CYS A 33 7.57 -6.15 27.36
N ARG A 34 7.42 -7.50 27.28
CA ARG A 34 8.28 -8.49 27.96
C ARG A 34 8.81 -9.65 27.10
N LEU A 35 8.56 -9.74 25.79
CA LEU A 35 9.10 -10.88 25.03
C LEU A 35 10.60 -10.71 24.80
N GLU A 36 11.35 -11.62 25.40
CA GLU A 36 12.79 -11.63 25.41
C GLU A 36 13.34 -11.69 23.99
N THR A 37 14.21 -10.73 23.66
CA THR A 37 15.14 -10.88 22.54
C THR A 37 15.82 -12.25 22.67
N ARG A 38 15.99 -12.96 21.55
CA ARG A 38 16.60 -14.30 21.55
C ARG A 38 17.92 -14.25 22.33
N ARG A 39 17.98 -14.99 23.44
CA ARG A 39 19.16 -15.05 24.30
C ARG A 39 19.72 -16.46 24.27
N LYS A 40 21.04 -16.55 24.23
CA LYS A 40 21.78 -17.80 24.46
C LYS A 40 21.54 -18.26 25.90
N PRO A 41 21.81 -19.54 26.24
CA PRO A 41 21.66 -20.07 27.60
C PRO A 41 22.44 -19.29 28.67
N ASN A 42 23.49 -18.56 28.28
CA ASN A 42 24.28 -17.68 29.14
C ASN A 42 23.66 -16.28 29.33
N GLY A 43 22.45 -16.02 28.81
CA GLY A 43 21.75 -14.74 28.90
C GLY A 43 22.21 -13.68 27.89
N MET A 44 23.19 -13.97 27.04
CA MET A 44 23.70 -13.03 26.04
C MET A 44 22.81 -12.99 24.81
N PHE A 45 22.60 -11.80 24.23
CA PHE A 45 21.84 -11.64 23.00
C PHE A 45 22.43 -12.44 21.82
N ASP A 46 21.58 -13.24 21.18
CA ASP A 46 21.88 -14.03 19.99
C ASP A 46 21.39 -13.30 18.74
N PHE A 47 22.32 -12.69 18.01
CA PHE A 47 21.99 -12.00 16.76
C PHE A 47 21.87 -13.01 15.62
N ASN A 48 20.71 -13.02 14.95
CA ASN A 48 20.45 -13.80 13.75
C ASN A 48 20.00 -12.87 12.62
N GLU A 49 20.73 -12.86 11.51
CA GLU A 49 20.47 -11.99 10.36
C GLU A 49 19.08 -12.21 9.76
N LEU A 50 18.64 -13.46 9.67
CA LEU A 50 17.37 -13.83 9.02
C LEU A 50 16.16 -13.20 9.71
N ASP A 51 16.23 -12.95 11.01
CA ASP A 51 15.13 -12.38 11.79
C ASP A 51 14.96 -10.87 11.51
N TYR A 52 16.03 -10.21 11.04
CA TYR A 52 16.03 -8.78 10.72
C TYR A 52 15.86 -8.51 9.22
N GLN A 53 15.95 -9.53 8.38
CA GLN A 53 15.70 -9.40 6.96
C GLN A 53 14.22 -9.13 6.70
N ASN A 54 13.90 -8.01 6.05
CA ASN A 54 12.51 -7.60 5.78
C ASN A 54 11.67 -7.49 7.09
N ALA A 55 12.28 -7.05 8.17
CA ALA A 55 11.64 -6.87 9.47
C ALA A 55 11.23 -5.42 9.73
N VAL A 56 10.19 -5.26 10.56
CA VAL A 56 9.84 -3.98 11.19
C VAL A 56 10.26 -4.06 12.65
N VAL A 57 10.98 -3.07 13.14
CA VAL A 57 11.48 -3.03 14.51
C VAL A 57 10.88 -1.86 15.28
N MET A 58 10.69 -2.06 16.58
CA MET A 58 10.29 -1.02 17.52
C MET A 58 11.29 -0.94 18.67
N PRO A 59 11.79 0.25 19.02
CA PRO A 59 12.66 0.43 20.17
C PRO A 59 11.99 0.00 21.48
N SER A 60 12.65 -0.81 22.30
CA SER A 60 12.12 -1.27 23.60
C SER A 60 12.29 -0.25 24.73
N TYR A 61 13.22 0.70 24.56
CA TYR A 61 13.68 1.63 25.59
C TYR A 61 12.97 2.98 25.59
N ARG A 62 12.03 3.25 24.66
CA ARG A 62 11.34 4.54 24.55
C ARG A 62 9.87 4.42 24.16
N ASN A 63 9.06 5.32 24.73
CA ASN A 63 7.66 5.62 24.43
C ASN A 63 6.72 4.41 24.22
N PHE A 64 6.20 3.86 25.32
CA PHE A 64 5.13 2.85 25.25
C PHE A 64 3.80 3.42 24.70
N ASP A 65 3.50 4.69 24.99
CA ASP A 65 2.25 5.35 24.56
C ASP A 65 2.22 5.67 23.06
N HIS A 66 3.38 5.95 22.47
CA HIS A 66 3.52 6.28 21.05
C HIS A 66 4.63 5.43 20.45
N ARG A 67 4.31 4.15 20.19
CA ARG A 67 5.24 3.20 19.58
C ARG A 67 5.62 3.69 18.19
N GLN A 68 6.92 3.86 17.99
CA GLN A 68 7.50 4.24 16.70
C GLN A 68 8.03 2.99 16.01
N TYR A 69 7.57 2.78 14.79
CA TYR A 69 7.97 1.65 13.95
C TYR A 69 9.06 2.09 12.99
N TYR A 70 10.03 1.21 12.78
CA TYR A 70 11.16 1.42 11.89
C TYR A 70 11.32 0.23 10.96
N TYR A 71 11.65 0.49 9.71
CA TYR A 71 12.06 -0.55 8.77
C TYR A 71 13.54 -0.82 8.93
N VAL A 72 13.93 -2.09 8.92
CA VAL A 72 15.34 -2.45 8.78
C VAL A 72 15.70 -2.31 7.31
N ALA A 73 16.47 -1.26 6.98
CA ALA A 73 16.93 -1.01 5.62
C ALA A 73 18.15 -1.88 5.29
N ASP A 74 19.12 -1.93 6.20
CA ASP A 74 20.33 -2.72 6.05
C ASP A 74 20.94 -3.09 7.43
N ILE A 75 21.80 -4.10 7.44
CA ILE A 75 22.54 -4.54 8.63
C ILE A 75 23.99 -4.07 8.47
N CYS A 76 24.41 -3.16 9.34
CA CYS A 76 25.73 -2.56 9.29
C CYS A 76 26.73 -3.39 10.09
N TRP A 77 27.43 -4.30 9.40
CA TRP A 77 28.48 -5.14 9.99
C TRP A 77 29.73 -4.38 10.44
N ASP A 78 29.99 -3.22 9.82
CA ASP A 78 31.13 -2.36 10.13
C ASP A 78 30.93 -1.56 11.43
N MET A 79 29.71 -1.50 11.94
CA MET A 79 29.35 -0.74 13.13
C MET A 79 28.90 -1.66 14.26
N ARG A 80 29.32 -1.30 15.48
CA ARG A 80 29.04 -2.03 16.71
C ARG A 80 28.59 -1.06 17.80
N PRO A 81 28.02 -1.57 18.91
CA PRO A 81 27.74 -0.75 20.08
C PRO A 81 28.95 0.04 20.61
N THR A 82 30.17 -0.41 20.36
CA THR A 82 31.42 0.28 20.77
C THR A 82 31.92 1.30 19.75
N THR A 83 31.29 1.41 18.58
CA THR A 83 31.66 2.40 17.56
C THR A 83 31.32 3.82 18.05
N ASP A 84 32.08 4.80 17.55
CA ASP A 84 31.90 6.19 17.92
C ASP A 84 30.51 6.72 17.55
N PHE A 85 29.89 7.45 18.47
CA PHE A 85 28.58 8.04 18.25
C PHE A 85 28.72 9.33 17.43
N PRO A 86 27.88 9.59 16.42
CA PRO A 86 28.01 10.76 15.55
C PRO A 86 27.67 12.10 16.23
N GLY A 87 27.35 12.11 17.53
CA GLY A 87 27.03 13.32 18.30
C GLY A 87 28.12 13.67 19.30
N GLU A 88 28.33 14.97 19.54
CA GLU A 88 29.46 15.49 20.33
C GLU A 88 29.45 15.11 21.82
N HIS A 89 28.32 14.65 22.36
CA HIS A 89 28.15 14.44 23.81
C HIS A 89 28.42 13.02 24.30
N PHE A 90 28.60 12.05 23.39
CA PHE A 90 28.75 10.63 23.75
C PHE A 90 29.89 10.04 22.93
N ALA A 91 30.77 9.25 23.56
CA ALA A 91 31.87 8.63 22.84
C ALA A 91 31.34 7.49 21.97
N THR A 92 30.51 6.60 22.52
CA THR A 92 30.04 5.39 21.80
C THR A 92 28.53 5.23 21.80
N PHE A 93 28.00 4.42 20.88
CA PHE A 93 26.58 4.06 20.87
C PHE A 93 26.12 3.44 22.21
N ALA A 94 26.92 2.54 22.78
CA ALA A 94 26.60 1.90 24.06
C ALA A 94 26.52 2.91 25.20
N GLU A 95 27.44 3.89 25.24
CA GLU A 95 27.41 4.97 26.21
C GLU A 95 26.16 5.84 26.06
N TYR A 96 25.79 6.19 24.83
CA TYR A 96 24.57 6.93 24.54
C TYR A 96 23.32 6.23 25.11
N TYR A 97 23.13 4.94 24.80
CA TYR A 97 21.96 4.18 25.26
C TYR A 97 21.95 3.97 26.78
N THR A 98 23.13 3.77 27.39
CA THR A 98 23.25 3.61 28.84
C THR A 98 22.97 4.93 29.57
N LYS A 99 23.59 6.05 29.15
CA LYS A 99 23.43 7.35 29.83
C LYS A 99 22.04 7.96 29.62
N LYS A 100 21.48 7.88 28.41
CA LYS A 100 20.22 8.54 28.08
C LYS A 100 18.98 7.75 28.53
N TYR A 101 19.03 6.42 28.42
CA TYR A 101 17.87 5.56 28.68
C TYR A 101 18.10 4.52 29.78
N GLY A 102 19.31 4.41 30.34
CA GLY A 102 19.62 3.37 31.33
C GLY A 102 19.62 1.94 30.75
N ALA A 103 19.67 1.80 29.42
CA ALA A 103 19.57 0.50 28.77
C ALA A 103 20.87 -0.29 28.92
N LYS A 104 20.77 -1.54 29.40
CA LYS A 104 21.90 -2.46 29.53
C LYS A 104 22.04 -3.30 28.27
N ILE A 105 23.23 -3.28 27.67
CA ILE A 105 23.57 -4.06 26.48
C ILE A 105 24.41 -5.25 26.93
N THR A 106 24.05 -6.45 26.50
CA THR A 106 24.78 -7.68 26.82
C THR A 106 25.81 -8.03 25.76
N ASN A 107 25.49 -7.81 24.47
CA ASN A 107 26.34 -8.19 23.36
C ASN A 107 26.94 -6.95 22.67
N TYR A 108 28.22 -6.67 22.91
CA TYR A 108 28.92 -5.54 22.28
C TYR A 108 29.50 -5.85 20.88
N GLN A 109 29.43 -7.10 20.43
CA GLN A 109 29.92 -7.52 19.11
C GLN A 109 28.81 -7.58 18.05
N GLN A 110 27.54 -7.37 18.44
CA GLN A 110 26.43 -7.36 17.49
C GLN A 110 26.56 -6.20 16.48
N PRO A 111 26.12 -6.39 15.23
CA PRO A 111 26.05 -5.30 14.27
C PRO A 111 24.95 -4.29 14.63
N LEU A 112 24.99 -3.10 14.04
CA LEU A 112 23.90 -2.12 14.13
C LEU A 112 22.93 -2.26 12.96
N LEU A 113 21.69 -1.78 13.15
CA LEU A 113 20.66 -1.74 12.11
C LEU A 113 20.56 -0.32 11.55
N ASP A 114 20.61 -0.17 10.22
CA ASP A 114 20.18 1.05 9.54
C ASP A 114 18.65 1.07 9.52
N ALA A 115 18.07 2.00 10.27
CA ALA A 115 16.64 2.01 10.56
C ALA A 115 15.96 3.21 9.91
N ASP A 116 15.06 2.93 8.95
CA ASP A 116 14.25 3.95 8.30
C ASP A 116 12.94 4.16 9.06
N PHE A 117 12.59 5.41 9.36
CA PHE A 117 11.36 5.70 10.09
C PHE A 117 10.12 5.37 9.26
N SER A 118 9.21 4.57 9.81
CA SER A 118 7.90 4.28 9.20
C SER A 118 6.95 5.45 9.42
N VAL A 119 7.07 6.49 8.58
CA VAL A 119 6.09 7.57 8.54
C VAL A 119 4.76 7.04 8.01
N MET A 120 3.75 6.93 8.88
CA MET A 120 2.38 6.65 8.44
C MET A 120 1.72 7.91 7.87
N ARG A 121 2.22 8.38 6.72
CA ARG A 121 1.55 9.45 5.96
C ARG A 121 0.28 8.87 5.35
N LEU A 122 -0.87 9.42 5.74
CA LEU A 122 -2.17 8.96 5.24
C LEU A 122 -2.42 9.28 3.76
N ASN A 123 -1.73 10.29 3.20
CA ASN A 123 -1.85 10.65 1.80
C ASN A 123 -0.56 10.30 1.04
N LEU A 124 -0.63 9.21 0.28
CA LEU A 124 0.44 8.75 -0.61
C LEU A 124 0.17 9.05 -2.09
N THR A 125 -0.78 9.94 -2.41
CA THR A 125 -1.13 10.27 -3.80
C THR A 125 -0.36 11.45 -4.38
N ILE A 126 0.43 12.16 -3.56
CA ILE A 126 1.21 13.32 -4.03
C ILE A 126 2.41 12.80 -4.85
N PRO A 127 2.56 13.22 -6.12
CA PRO A 127 3.66 12.76 -6.95
C PRO A 127 5.01 13.25 -6.42
N ARG A 128 6.06 12.46 -6.67
CA ARG A 128 7.43 12.74 -6.17
C ARG A 128 8.04 14.06 -6.62
N HIS A 129 7.55 14.63 -7.73
CA HIS A 129 8.09 15.86 -8.30
C HIS A 129 7.32 17.11 -7.88
N VAL A 130 6.27 17.00 -7.07
CA VAL A 130 5.52 18.15 -6.54
C VAL A 130 5.44 18.12 -5.03
N ASN A 131 5.32 19.30 -4.44
CA ASN A 131 4.95 19.44 -3.04
C ASN A 131 3.41 19.31 -2.87
N PHE A 132 2.92 19.27 -1.62
CA PHE A 132 1.48 19.19 -1.33
C PHE A 132 0.68 20.37 -1.92
N LYS A 133 1.34 21.50 -2.17
CA LYS A 133 0.79 22.69 -2.82
C LYS A 133 0.81 22.63 -4.36
N GLY A 134 1.23 21.52 -4.96
CA GLY A 134 1.36 21.38 -6.42
C GLY A 134 2.59 22.07 -7.04
N VAL A 135 3.44 22.71 -6.23
CA VAL A 135 4.67 23.36 -6.68
C VAL A 135 5.74 22.31 -6.99
N PRO A 136 6.42 22.38 -8.15
CA PRO A 136 7.45 21.40 -8.49
C PRO A 136 8.63 21.49 -7.52
N LEU A 137 9.13 20.33 -7.10
CA LEU A 137 10.33 20.24 -6.27
C LEU A 137 11.59 20.45 -7.13
N PRO A 138 12.59 21.18 -6.63
CA PRO A 138 13.86 21.33 -7.34
C PRO A 138 14.50 19.95 -7.53
N VAL A 139 14.79 19.59 -8.78
CA VAL A 139 15.40 18.30 -9.11
C VAL A 139 16.83 18.28 -8.55
N PRO A 140 17.17 17.40 -7.59
CA PRO A 140 18.51 17.37 -7.04
C PRO A 140 19.49 16.86 -8.11
N SER A 141 20.61 17.56 -8.29
CA SER A 141 21.74 17.09 -9.09
C SER A 141 22.19 15.69 -8.63
N ALA A 142 22.68 14.86 -9.56
CA ALA A 142 23.17 13.51 -9.27
C ALA A 142 24.22 13.48 -8.15
N ALA A 143 25.08 14.51 -8.09
CA ALA A 143 26.09 14.67 -7.04
C ALA A 143 25.45 14.87 -5.65
N LYS A 144 24.39 15.68 -5.54
CA LYS A 144 23.65 15.86 -4.29
C LYS A 144 22.96 14.58 -3.86
N LYS A 145 22.35 13.83 -4.79
CA LYS A 145 21.74 12.52 -4.47
C LYS A 145 22.75 11.52 -3.91
N LYS A 146 23.96 11.48 -4.48
CA LYS A 146 25.04 10.63 -3.98
C LYS A 146 25.48 11.05 -2.57
N PHE A 147 25.70 12.34 -2.35
CA PHE A 147 26.05 12.89 -1.03
C PHE A 147 24.99 12.58 0.04
N PHE A 148 23.68 12.72 -0.27
CA PHE A 148 22.61 12.38 0.67
C PHE A 148 22.54 10.88 1.02
N ARG A 149 22.89 9.99 0.07
CA ARG A 149 22.94 8.55 0.33
C ARG A 149 24.11 8.16 1.22
N GLU A 150 25.23 8.87 1.10
CA GLU A 150 26.47 8.61 1.83
C GLU A 150 26.53 9.36 3.17
N SER A 151 25.72 10.42 3.35
CA SER A 151 25.70 11.18 4.59
C SER A 151 25.01 10.39 5.71
N ASN A 152 25.80 9.89 6.66
CA ASN A 152 25.32 9.22 7.88
C ASN A 152 24.45 10.13 8.77
N SER A 153 24.46 11.45 8.56
CA SER A 153 23.72 12.41 9.38
C SER A 153 22.20 12.26 9.34
N GLN A 154 21.64 11.61 8.31
CA GLN A 154 20.20 11.33 8.22
C GLN A 154 19.83 9.89 8.57
N LYS A 155 20.83 9.00 8.65
CA LYS A 155 20.63 7.58 8.94
C LYS A 155 20.50 7.37 10.44
N GLN A 156 19.50 6.61 10.85
CA GLN A 156 19.30 6.29 12.26
C GLN A 156 19.80 4.87 12.54
N PHE A 157 20.87 4.75 13.31
CA PHE A 157 21.40 3.45 13.70
C PHE A 157 20.79 2.95 15.02
N LEU A 158 20.24 1.74 15.01
CA LEU A 158 19.64 1.09 16.17
C LEU A 158 20.42 -0.16 16.57
N ILE A 159 20.42 -0.46 17.88
CA ILE A 159 20.99 -1.72 18.40
C ILE A 159 19.89 -2.80 18.34
N PRO A 160 20.13 -3.95 17.66
CA PRO A 160 19.15 -5.02 17.54
C PRO A 160 18.63 -5.52 18.90
N GLU A 161 19.53 -5.72 19.88
CA GLU A 161 19.17 -6.16 21.24
C GLU A 161 18.13 -5.26 21.94
N LEU A 162 18.16 -3.95 21.63
CA LEU A 162 17.28 -2.95 22.21
C LEU A 162 16.01 -2.72 21.38
N CYS A 163 15.74 -3.59 20.41
CA CYS A 163 14.59 -3.51 19.54
C CYS A 163 13.74 -4.77 19.63
N PHE A 164 12.43 -4.61 19.59
CA PHE A 164 11.50 -5.70 19.37
C PHE A 164 11.18 -5.82 17.89
N ILE A 165 11.11 -7.05 17.40
CA ILE A 165 10.71 -7.34 16.04
C ILE A 165 9.19 -7.45 16.00
N HIS A 166 8.56 -6.70 15.10
CA HIS A 166 7.13 -6.80 14.86
C HIS A 166 6.84 -8.06 14.01
N PRO A 167 5.75 -8.81 14.28
CA PRO A 167 5.41 -10.02 13.53
C PRO A 167 5.15 -9.78 12.04
N PHE A 168 4.85 -8.55 11.65
CA PHE A 168 4.62 -8.22 10.24
C PHE A 168 5.94 -7.98 9.51
N PRO A 169 6.13 -8.61 8.35
CA PRO A 169 7.25 -8.27 7.49
C PRO A 169 7.11 -6.85 6.96
N ALA A 170 8.23 -6.18 6.72
CA ALA A 170 8.30 -4.81 6.22
C ALA A 170 7.54 -4.63 4.91
N THR A 171 7.65 -5.59 3.98
CA THR A 171 6.91 -5.59 2.71
C THR A 171 5.39 -5.59 2.91
N PHE A 172 4.87 -6.34 3.89
CA PHE A 172 3.44 -6.33 4.20
C PHE A 172 3.05 -5.02 4.89
N TRP A 173 3.86 -4.54 5.82
CA TRP A 173 3.64 -3.27 6.51
C TRP A 173 3.53 -2.09 5.53
N HIS A 174 4.40 -2.03 4.50
CA HIS A 174 4.32 -1.00 3.46
C HIS A 174 2.99 -1.04 2.70
N LYS A 175 2.49 -2.23 2.37
CA LYS A 175 1.20 -2.40 1.70
C LYS A 175 0.05 -1.99 2.62
N ALA A 176 0.09 -2.41 3.89
CA ALA A 176 -0.91 -2.04 4.88
C ALA A 176 -0.96 -0.51 5.10
N ALA A 177 0.20 0.14 5.17
CA ALA A 177 0.30 1.59 5.36
C ALA A 177 -0.30 2.40 4.20
N SER A 178 -0.33 1.87 2.97
CA SER A 178 -0.93 2.56 1.82
C SER A 178 -2.43 2.30 1.64
N MET A 179 -3.00 1.33 2.37
CA MET A 179 -4.41 0.96 2.24
C MET A 179 -5.39 2.13 2.45
N PRO A 180 -5.21 3.02 3.45
CA PRO A 180 -6.13 4.15 3.62
C PRO A 180 -6.18 5.06 2.39
N THR A 181 -5.02 5.32 1.77
CA THR A 181 -4.95 6.12 0.54
C THR A 181 -5.64 5.41 -0.63
N ILE A 182 -5.39 4.11 -0.80
CA ILE A 182 -5.97 3.32 -1.90
C ILE A 182 -7.49 3.27 -1.77
N MET A 183 -8.02 2.94 -0.59
CA MET A 183 -9.46 2.91 -0.32
C MET A 183 -10.12 4.26 -0.61
N HIS A 184 -9.50 5.35 -0.16
CA HIS A 184 -10.03 6.68 -0.43
C HIS A 184 -10.13 6.97 -1.92
N ARG A 185 -9.12 6.58 -2.71
CA ARG A 185 -9.14 6.75 -4.18
C ARG A 185 -10.13 5.85 -4.87
N VAL A 186 -10.22 4.58 -4.49
CA VAL A 186 -11.23 3.67 -5.05
C VAL A 186 -12.64 4.20 -4.79
N ASN A 187 -12.92 4.67 -3.57
CA ASN A 187 -14.21 5.26 -3.25
C ASN A 187 -14.51 6.49 -4.13
N GLN A 188 -13.53 7.37 -4.36
CA GLN A 188 -13.69 8.51 -5.27
C GLN A 188 -13.96 8.08 -6.71
N LEU A 189 -13.30 7.03 -7.19
CA LEU A 189 -13.53 6.50 -8.54
C LEU A 189 -14.92 5.88 -8.69
N LEU A 190 -15.39 5.16 -7.67
CA LEU A 190 -16.74 4.59 -7.66
C LEU A 190 -17.82 5.69 -7.65
N LEU A 191 -17.63 6.74 -6.86
CA LEU A 191 -18.54 7.89 -6.86
C LEU A 191 -18.53 8.64 -8.19
N ALA A 192 -17.36 8.81 -8.80
CA ALA A 192 -17.26 9.43 -10.12
C ALA A 192 -17.97 8.58 -11.19
N GLU A 193 -17.89 7.26 -11.08
CA GLU A 193 -18.57 6.34 -11.98
C GLU A 193 -20.08 6.38 -11.82
N GLU A 194 -20.58 6.35 -10.58
CA GLU A 194 -22.01 6.51 -10.28
C GLU A 194 -22.56 7.81 -10.88
N LEU A 195 -21.84 8.92 -10.66
CA LEU A 195 -22.20 10.23 -11.23
C LEU A 195 -22.20 10.19 -12.76
N ARG A 196 -21.18 9.58 -13.38
CA ARG A 196 -21.07 9.45 -14.83
C ARG A 196 -22.24 8.65 -15.41
N SER A 197 -22.58 7.52 -14.81
CA SER A 197 -23.71 6.68 -15.22
C SER A 197 -25.04 7.40 -15.09
N GLN A 198 -25.24 8.18 -14.01
CA GLN A 198 -26.45 8.97 -13.81
C GLN A 198 -26.60 10.06 -14.89
N ILE A 199 -25.54 10.82 -15.17
CA ILE A 199 -25.56 11.85 -16.23
C ILE A 199 -25.82 11.22 -17.60
N ALA A 200 -25.19 10.07 -17.89
CA ALA A 200 -25.39 9.37 -19.15
C ALA A 200 -26.84 8.88 -19.32
N TYR A 201 -27.46 8.43 -18.23
CA TYR A 201 -28.88 8.05 -18.21
C TYR A 201 -29.80 9.24 -18.47
N ASP A 202 -29.59 10.35 -17.74
CA ASP A 202 -30.47 11.53 -17.82
C ASP A 202 -30.37 12.27 -19.15
N VAL A 203 -29.16 12.36 -19.73
CA VAL A 203 -28.90 13.10 -20.97
C VAL A 203 -29.02 12.21 -22.22
N GLY A 204 -28.95 10.88 -22.06
CA GLY A 204 -28.92 9.93 -23.18
C GLY A 204 -27.63 9.99 -24.00
N LEU A 205 -26.55 10.54 -23.43
CA LEU A 205 -25.24 10.66 -24.08
C LEU A 205 -24.18 9.87 -23.31
N GLY A 206 -23.46 9.01 -24.03
CA GLY A 206 -22.38 8.18 -23.47
C GLY A 206 -22.78 6.72 -23.20
N LEU A 207 -21.85 5.95 -22.64
CA LEU A 207 -22.04 4.52 -22.35
C LEU A 207 -22.59 4.31 -20.94
N LEU A 208 -23.73 3.65 -20.77
CA LEU A 208 -24.32 3.37 -19.45
C LEU A 208 -23.50 2.34 -18.66
N ASN A 209 -23.06 1.28 -19.34
CA ASN A 209 -22.26 0.20 -18.78
C ASN A 209 -20.88 0.18 -19.43
N PHE A 210 -19.86 -0.17 -18.65
CA PHE A 210 -18.55 -0.47 -19.24
C PHE A 210 -18.60 -1.77 -20.04
N PRO A 211 -17.98 -1.81 -21.23
CA PRO A 211 -17.82 -3.06 -21.96
C PRO A 211 -17.01 -4.04 -21.11
N THR A 212 -17.56 -5.22 -20.89
CA THR A 212 -17.04 -6.21 -19.93
C THR A 212 -15.87 -7.01 -20.49
N GLU A 213 -15.55 -6.90 -21.78
CA GLU A 213 -14.44 -7.64 -22.40
C GLU A 213 -13.56 -6.77 -23.30
N ASN A 214 -12.28 -6.72 -22.92
CA ASN A 214 -11.09 -6.47 -23.77
C ASN A 214 -10.92 -5.14 -24.52
N GLU A 215 -11.85 -4.20 -24.45
CA GLU A 215 -11.58 -2.84 -24.94
C GLU A 215 -10.91 -2.01 -23.84
N LYS A 216 -9.58 -1.86 -23.95
CA LYS A 216 -8.86 -0.88 -23.14
C LYS A 216 -9.54 0.47 -23.34
N LEU A 217 -10.11 1.01 -22.27
CA LEU A 217 -10.47 2.42 -22.21
C LEU A 217 -9.20 3.23 -22.50
N ILE A 218 -9.11 3.78 -23.71
CA ILE A 218 -8.10 4.77 -24.04
C ILE A 218 -8.49 6.01 -23.24
N MET A 219 -7.94 6.15 -22.04
CA MET A 219 -7.94 7.42 -21.34
C MET A 219 -7.04 8.35 -22.13
N ASP A 220 -7.63 9.13 -23.04
CA ASP A 220 -6.94 10.23 -23.72
C ASP A 220 -6.57 11.28 -22.66
N TYR A 221 -5.39 11.11 -22.04
CA TYR A 221 -4.81 12.07 -21.11
C TYR A 221 -4.25 13.30 -21.85
N ASN A 222 -4.89 13.76 -22.91
CA ASN A 222 -4.52 15.01 -23.56
C ASN A 222 -5.18 16.19 -22.86
N LEU A 223 -4.84 16.37 -21.58
CA LEU A 223 -5.07 17.62 -20.85
C LEU A 223 -3.91 18.61 -21.09
N SER A 224 -3.56 18.80 -22.37
CA SER A 224 -2.75 19.93 -22.83
C SER A 224 -3.58 20.69 -23.84
N GLY A 225 -4.11 21.82 -23.40
CA GLY A 225 -5.02 22.65 -24.19
C GLY A 225 -4.47 22.99 -25.57
N GLY A 226 -5.28 22.68 -26.56
CA GLY A 226 -5.26 23.24 -27.89
C GLY A 226 -6.64 22.98 -28.47
N LEU A 227 -7.40 24.04 -28.71
CA LEU A 227 -8.73 23.99 -29.33
C LEU A 227 -8.63 23.20 -30.65
N ARG A 228 -8.97 21.90 -30.63
CA ARG A 228 -9.17 21.12 -31.86
C ARG A 228 -10.55 21.50 -32.40
N SER A 229 -10.62 21.76 -33.70
CA SER A 229 -11.86 22.22 -34.34
C SER A 229 -12.96 21.17 -34.21
N GLU A 230 -14.22 21.63 -34.19
CA GLU A 230 -15.43 20.79 -34.09
C GLU A 230 -15.47 19.67 -35.14
N GLU A 231 -14.78 19.84 -36.27
CA GLU A 231 -14.70 18.86 -37.37
C GLU A 231 -13.84 17.62 -37.06
N GLU A 232 -12.86 17.69 -36.14
CA GLU A 232 -12.11 16.49 -35.73
C GLU A 232 -12.85 15.70 -34.65
N MET A 233 -13.60 16.39 -33.78
CA MET A 233 -14.45 15.74 -32.78
C MET A 233 -15.55 14.93 -33.48
N ASN A 234 -16.22 15.52 -34.49
CA ASN A 234 -17.28 14.85 -35.25
C ASN A 234 -16.79 13.67 -36.09
N ARG A 235 -15.55 13.71 -36.60
CA ARG A 235 -14.96 12.60 -37.37
C ARG A 235 -14.67 11.38 -36.49
N ASN A 236 -14.21 11.60 -35.27
CA ASN A 236 -13.96 10.52 -34.33
C ASN A 236 -15.27 9.92 -33.80
N THR A 237 -16.30 10.72 -33.49
CA THR A 237 -17.62 10.18 -33.16
C THR A 237 -18.29 9.47 -34.35
N SER A 238 -18.15 9.96 -35.58
CA SER A 238 -18.74 9.30 -36.75
C SER A 238 -18.08 7.96 -37.08
N CYS A 239 -16.76 7.84 -36.90
CA CYS A 239 -16.05 6.57 -37.10
C CYS A 239 -16.43 5.54 -36.04
N ILE A 240 -16.63 5.98 -34.79
CA ILE A 240 -17.05 5.11 -33.68
C ILE A 240 -18.51 4.67 -33.87
N ILE A 241 -19.42 5.57 -34.23
CA ILE A 241 -20.84 5.22 -34.48
C ILE A 241 -20.98 4.32 -35.72
N GLY A 242 -20.15 4.52 -36.75
CA GLY A 242 -20.16 3.73 -37.98
C GLY A 242 -19.70 2.28 -37.80
N SER A 243 -18.77 2.01 -36.87
CA SER A 243 -18.37 0.63 -36.53
C SER A 243 -19.46 -0.11 -35.76
N TYR A 244 -20.19 0.56 -34.86
CA TYR A 244 -21.25 -0.07 -34.06
C TYR A 244 -22.54 -0.37 -34.84
N LEU A 245 -22.90 0.46 -35.84
CA LEU A 245 -24.10 0.21 -36.66
C LEU A 245 -23.94 -0.98 -37.64
N ASN A 246 -22.71 -1.30 -38.04
CA ASN A 246 -22.46 -2.46 -38.92
C ASN A 246 -22.55 -3.80 -38.17
N GLU A 247 -22.25 -3.84 -36.87
CA GLU A 247 -22.40 -5.06 -36.06
C GLU A 247 -23.86 -5.36 -35.71
N THR A 248 -24.70 -4.33 -35.55
CA THR A 248 -26.15 -4.53 -35.31
C THR A 248 -26.90 -5.12 -36.51
N LYS A 249 -26.35 -5.00 -37.73
CA LYS A 249 -26.99 -5.52 -38.95
C LYS A 249 -26.74 -7.00 -39.22
N ILE A 250 -25.79 -7.63 -38.51
CA ILE A 250 -25.44 -9.04 -38.70
C ILE A 250 -26.32 -9.97 -37.82
N ILE A 251 -27.05 -9.42 -36.84
CA ILE A 251 -27.83 -10.21 -35.88
C ILE A 251 -29.31 -10.38 -36.27
N GLU A 252 -29.84 -9.66 -37.28
CA GLU A 252 -31.27 -9.73 -37.66
C GLU A 252 -31.64 -10.76 -38.75
N GLU A 253 -30.70 -11.55 -39.30
CA GLU A 253 -31.03 -12.62 -40.25
C GLU A 253 -30.72 -14.01 -39.66
N HIS A 254 -31.58 -14.52 -38.77
CA HIS A 254 -31.99 -15.93 -38.83
C HIS A 254 -33.26 -16.19 -38.00
N ASP A 255 -34.28 -16.65 -38.73
CA ASP A 255 -35.42 -17.49 -38.33
C ASP A 255 -36.65 -16.90 -37.61
N LEU A 256 -37.57 -16.40 -38.45
CA LEU A 256 -39.03 -16.43 -38.28
C LEU A 256 -39.56 -17.72 -38.96
N GLN A 257 -40.21 -18.67 -38.26
CA GLN A 257 -41.69 -18.88 -38.18
C GLN A 257 -42.00 -20.38 -37.80
N PRO A 258 -43.27 -20.82 -37.56
CA PRO A 258 -44.30 -20.35 -36.61
C PRO A 258 -45.08 -21.52 -35.91
N ASN A 259 -46.06 -21.13 -35.07
CA ASN A 259 -47.26 -21.89 -34.58
C ASN A 259 -47.14 -22.83 -33.36
N SER A 260 -47.84 -22.50 -32.27
CA SER A 260 -49.24 -22.95 -32.04
C SER A 260 -49.79 -22.50 -30.68
N VAL A 261 -51.09 -22.23 -30.69
CA VAL A 261 -51.99 -21.76 -29.62
C VAL A 261 -52.20 -22.81 -28.55
N ILE A 262 -52.09 -22.47 -27.25
CA ILE A 262 -52.95 -23.01 -26.17
C ILE A 262 -53.16 -21.93 -25.09
N THR A 263 -54.43 -21.60 -24.86
CA THR A 263 -54.99 -20.79 -23.77
C THR A 263 -55.12 -21.61 -22.48
N SER A 264 -54.82 -21.03 -21.30
CA SER A 264 -55.57 -21.29 -20.07
C SER A 264 -55.21 -20.30 -18.95
N ASP A 265 -56.28 -19.78 -18.37
CA ASP A 265 -56.38 -18.77 -17.32
C ASP A 265 -55.83 -19.23 -15.95
N LEU A 266 -55.37 -18.26 -15.14
CA LEU A 266 -55.39 -18.35 -13.67
C LEU A 266 -55.64 -16.96 -13.05
N PRO A 267 -56.47 -16.84 -11.99
CA PRO A 267 -57.05 -15.58 -11.56
C PRO A 267 -56.23 -14.86 -10.48
N ARG A 268 -56.37 -13.52 -10.48
CA ARG A 268 -55.99 -12.61 -9.39
C ARG A 268 -56.75 -12.96 -8.10
N SER A 269 -56.07 -12.88 -6.97
CA SER A 269 -56.69 -12.72 -5.65
C SER A 269 -56.15 -11.44 -5.01
N ASP A 270 -56.97 -10.39 -5.07
CA ASP A 270 -56.95 -9.26 -4.15
C ASP A 270 -58.09 -9.49 -3.15
N THR A 271 -57.81 -9.45 -1.86
CA THR A 271 -58.82 -9.19 -0.83
C THR A 271 -58.20 -8.38 0.29
N ASP A 272 -58.58 -7.11 0.35
CA ASP A 272 -58.68 -6.33 1.59
C ASP A 272 -59.85 -6.88 2.42
N PHE A 273 -59.60 -7.15 3.71
CA PHE A 273 -60.47 -6.88 4.87
C PHE A 273 -59.70 -7.18 6.17
#